data_AF-A0A1H3QZA9-F1
#
_entry.id   AF-A0A1H3QZA9-F1
#
_cell.length_a   1.000
_cell.length_b   1.000
_cell.length_c   1.000
_cell.angle_alpha   90.00
_cell.angle_beta   90.00
_cell.angle_gamma   90.00
#
_symmetry.space_group_name_H-M   'P 1'
#
loop_
_entity.id
_entity.type
_entity.pdbx_description
1 polymer ?
#
loop_
_entity_poly.entity_id
_entity_poly.type
_entity_poly.pdbx_seq_one_letter_code
_entity_poly.pdbx_strand_id
1 'polypeptide(L)'
;MRLSRRIDNIIVDIDNFGRRHVLVLIPVTCLIIVVLLSGRFELSSHNISNIVNVSGVLAGFLFSVHSIMLSFPDEKNFVQHLKKSGYIKIIFRCIFTGEMFLFATLLIGIFIPNKNLLLFTFLSGLICAIVSAIYLYRISIMVSNSK
;
A
#
# COMPACT_ATOMS: atom_id res chain seq x y z
N MET A 1 10.62 -24.19 26.24
CA MET A 1 10.33 -22.79 26.67
C MET A 1 11.28 -21.73 26.09
N ARG A 2 12.57 -22.00 25.79
CA ARG A 2 13.49 -21.01 25.18
C ARG A 2 13.35 -20.85 23.65
N LEU A 3 12.88 -21.89 22.94
CA LEU A 3 12.73 -21.86 21.48
C LEU A 3 11.56 -20.98 21.01
N SER A 4 10.39 -21.06 21.66
CA SER A 4 9.24 -20.22 21.26
C SER A 4 9.55 -18.73 21.44
N ARG A 5 10.21 -18.34 22.54
CA ARG A 5 10.64 -16.93 22.74
C ARG A 5 11.59 -16.43 21.65
N ARG A 6 12.45 -17.28 21.07
CA ARG A 6 13.32 -16.87 19.96
C ARG A 6 12.51 -16.68 18.67
N ILE A 7 11.55 -17.54 18.40
CA ILE A 7 10.66 -17.43 17.23
C ILE A 7 9.78 -16.16 17.35
N ASP A 8 9.22 -15.92 18.54
CA ASP A 8 8.40 -14.74 18.81
C ASP A 8 9.20 -13.45 18.60
N ASN A 9 10.45 -13.39 19.09
CA ASN A 9 11.34 -12.25 18.89
C ASN A 9 11.68 -12.01 17.41
N ILE A 10 11.95 -13.08 16.64
CA ILE A 10 12.24 -12.98 15.21
C ILE A 10 11.01 -12.45 14.45
N ILE A 11 9.81 -12.90 14.80
CA ILE A 11 8.57 -12.41 14.18
C ILE A 11 8.37 -10.92 14.45
N VAL A 12 8.60 -10.49 15.70
CA VAL A 12 8.51 -9.07 16.08
C VAL A 12 9.55 -8.23 15.34
N ASP A 13 10.77 -8.72 15.18
CA ASP A 13 11.84 -8.02 14.46
C ASP A 13 11.55 -7.91 12.96
N ILE A 14 11.02 -8.98 12.33
CA ILE A 14 10.60 -8.95 10.92
C ILE A 14 9.45 -7.97 10.71
N ASP A 15 8.45 -7.98 11.59
CA ASP A 15 7.31 -7.07 11.51
C ASP A 15 7.74 -5.61 11.75
N ASN A 16 8.71 -5.36 12.62
CA ASN A 16 9.31 -4.03 12.82
C ASN A 16 10.15 -3.58 11.63
N PHE A 17 10.94 -4.48 11.04
CA PHE A 17 11.75 -4.20 9.86
C PHE A 17 10.88 -3.90 8.64
N GLY A 18 9.84 -4.72 8.42
CA GLY A 18 8.84 -4.53 7.38
C GLY A 18 8.15 -3.19 7.54
N ARG A 19 7.68 -2.85 8.75
CA ARG A 19 7.06 -1.55 9.05
C ARG A 19 7.95 -0.34 8.72
N ARG A 20 9.26 -0.45 8.93
CA ARG A 20 10.21 0.65 8.69
C ARG A 20 10.57 0.82 7.22
N HIS A 21 10.61 -0.27 6.45
CA HIS A 21 11.10 -0.27 5.07
C HIS A 21 10.04 -0.59 4.02
N VAL A 22 8.77 -0.77 4.38
CA VAL A 22 7.70 -1.17 3.46
C VAL A 22 7.61 -0.29 2.22
N LEU A 23 7.78 1.02 2.36
CA LEU A 23 7.71 1.98 1.25
C LEU A 23 8.87 1.87 0.26
N VAL A 24 10.01 1.31 0.68
CA VAL A 24 11.16 1.05 -0.20
C VAL A 24 11.07 -0.37 -0.77
N LEU A 25 10.61 -1.32 0.03
CA LEU A 25 10.47 -2.72 -0.39
C LEU A 25 9.44 -2.85 -1.52
N ILE A 26 8.31 -2.15 -1.45
CA ILE A 26 7.25 -2.22 -2.49
C ILE A 26 7.75 -1.85 -3.89
N PRO A 27 8.34 -0.66 -4.13
CA PRO A 27 8.80 -0.32 -5.48
C PRO A 27 9.95 -1.23 -5.93
N VAL A 28 10.83 -1.68 -5.02
CA VAL A 28 11.91 -2.61 -5.38
C VAL A 28 11.35 -3.97 -5.84
N THR A 29 10.38 -4.54 -5.11
CA THR A 29 9.77 -5.82 -5.51
C THR A 29 8.97 -5.67 -6.80
N CYS A 30 8.23 -4.58 -6.97
CA CYS A 30 7.54 -4.27 -8.23
C CYS A 30 8.51 -4.17 -9.41
N LEU A 31 9.65 -3.51 -9.22
CA LEU A 31 10.66 -3.36 -10.28
C LEU A 31 11.20 -4.73 -10.70
N ILE A 32 11.53 -5.60 -9.74
CA ILE A 32 11.98 -6.98 -10.02
C ILE A 32 10.90 -7.74 -10.80
N ILE A 33 9.64 -7.67 -10.37
CA ILE A 33 8.53 -8.35 -11.05
C ILE A 33 8.37 -7.84 -12.48
N VAL A 34 8.42 -6.53 -12.70
CA VAL A 34 8.30 -5.91 -14.03
C VAL A 34 9.44 -6.34 -14.93
N VAL A 35 10.68 -6.34 -14.43
CA VAL A 35 11.85 -6.80 -15.21
C VAL A 35 11.72 -8.28 -15.59
N LEU A 36 11.28 -9.14 -14.66
CA LEU A 36 11.07 -10.56 -14.94
C LEU A 36 9.93 -10.84 -15.93
N LEU A 37 8.89 -9.99 -15.94
CA LEU A 37 7.77 -10.07 -16.86
C LEU A 37 8.06 -9.39 -18.20
N SER A 38 9.04 -8.47 -18.25
CA SER A 38 9.41 -7.77 -19.47
C SER A 38 9.88 -8.77 -20.53
N GLY A 39 9.25 -8.73 -21.71
CA GLY A 39 9.50 -9.67 -22.80
C GLY A 39 8.73 -11.00 -22.74
N ARG A 40 7.99 -11.29 -21.66
CA ARG A 40 7.13 -12.49 -21.56
C ARG A 40 5.64 -12.20 -21.73
N PHE A 41 5.22 -10.96 -21.50
CA PHE A 41 3.82 -10.56 -21.55
C PHE A 41 3.63 -9.37 -22.48
N GLU A 42 2.79 -9.54 -23.50
CA GLU A 42 2.34 -8.42 -24.33
C GLU A 42 1.04 -7.83 -23.77
N LEU A 43 1.12 -6.60 -23.27
CA LEU A 43 -0.08 -5.83 -22.94
C LEU A 43 -0.75 -5.36 -24.23
N SER A 44 -1.98 -5.83 -24.46
CA SER A 44 -2.88 -5.30 -25.49
C SER A 44 -3.39 -3.90 -25.11
N SER A 45 -3.88 -3.14 -26.08
CA SER A 45 -4.51 -1.83 -25.84
C SER A 45 -5.72 -1.92 -24.91
N HIS A 46 -6.49 -3.00 -25.01
CA HIS A 46 -7.59 -3.31 -24.11
C HIS A 46 -7.13 -3.47 -22.65
N ASN A 47 -6.03 -4.20 -22.42
CA ASN A 47 -5.48 -4.39 -21.08
C ASN A 47 -4.97 -3.08 -20.48
N ILE A 48 -4.34 -2.22 -21.29
CA ILE A 48 -3.88 -0.89 -20.86
C ILE A 48 -5.07 -0.04 -20.42
N SER A 49 -6.15 0.01 -21.23
CA SER A 49 -7.37 0.73 -20.89
C SER A 49 -7.97 0.26 -19.56
N ASN A 50 -8.02 -1.06 -19.35
CA ASN A 50 -8.50 -1.63 -18.09
C ASN A 50 -7.62 -1.25 -16.90
N ILE A 51 -6.29 -1.28 -17.04
CA ILE A 51 -5.37 -0.85 -15.98
C ILE A 51 -5.61 0.62 -15.62
N VAL A 52 -5.76 1.50 -16.61
CA VAL A 52 -6.03 2.93 -16.38
C VAL A 52 -7.36 3.11 -15.66
N ASN A 53 -8.44 2.46 -16.13
CA ASN A 53 -9.76 2.56 -15.51
C ASN A 53 -9.76 2.07 -14.05
N VAL A 54 -9.17 0.90 -13.80
CA VAL A 54 -9.05 0.34 -12.44
C VAL A 54 -8.20 1.26 -11.56
N SER A 55 -7.13 1.85 -12.09
CA SER A 55 -6.30 2.81 -11.37
C SER A 55 -7.11 4.03 -10.93
N GLY A 56 -7.99 4.54 -11.79
CA GLY A 56 -8.87 5.67 -11.47
C GLY A 56 -9.83 5.36 -10.33
N VAL A 57 -10.48 4.19 -10.38
CA VAL A 57 -11.38 3.74 -9.32
C VAL A 57 -10.64 3.58 -7.99
N LEU A 58 -9.49 2.91 -8.01
CA LEU A 58 -8.68 2.69 -6.81
C LEU A 58 -8.10 3.99 -6.24
N ALA A 59 -7.66 4.93 -7.09
CA ALA A 59 -7.18 6.24 -6.66
C ALA A 59 -8.29 7.03 -5.97
N GLY A 60 -9.49 7.09 -6.56
CA GLY A 60 -10.65 7.75 -5.95
C GLY A 60 -11.07 7.11 -4.63
N PHE A 61 -11.00 5.78 -4.54
CA PHE A 61 -11.23 5.04 -3.29
C PHE A 61 -10.18 5.41 -2.22
N LEU A 62 -8.90 5.36 -2.54
CA LEU A 62 -7.82 5.71 -1.60
C LEU A 62 -7.94 7.17 -1.15
N PHE A 63 -8.25 8.10 -2.05
CA PHE A 63 -8.47 9.51 -1.72
C PHE A 63 -9.62 9.70 -0.72
N SER A 64 -10.70 8.93 -0.89
CA SER A 64 -11.84 8.95 0.04
C SER A 64 -11.45 8.44 1.42
N VAL A 65 -10.73 7.30 1.48
CA VAL A 65 -10.22 6.76 2.75
C VAL A 65 -9.26 7.75 3.41
N HIS A 66 -8.36 8.36 2.64
CA HIS A 66 -7.42 9.37 3.11
C HIS A 66 -8.15 10.58 3.72
N SER A 67 -9.18 11.08 3.04
CA SER A 67 -10.01 12.20 3.52
C SER A 67 -10.76 11.86 4.81
N ILE A 68 -11.31 10.64 4.91
CA ILE A 68 -11.94 10.16 6.16
C ILE A 68 -10.91 10.08 7.29
N MET A 69 -9.70 9.62 6.99
CA MET A 69 -8.64 9.55 8.00
C MET A 69 -8.21 10.94 8.48
N LEU A 70 -8.17 11.94 7.58
CA LEU A 70 -7.84 13.33 7.92
C LEU A 70 -8.93 14.04 8.72
N SER A 71 -10.19 13.63 8.60
CA SER A 71 -11.30 14.24 9.33
C SER A 71 -11.40 13.78 10.79
N PHE A 72 -10.60 12.79 11.21
CA PHE A 72 -10.57 12.38 12.61
C PHE A 72 -9.92 13.47 13.50
N PRO A 73 -10.61 13.95 14.54
CA PRO A 73 -10.08 14.98 15.42
C PRO A 73 -8.89 14.45 16.23
N ASP A 74 -7.79 15.20 16.21
CA ASP A 74 -6.51 14.84 16.83
C ASP A 74 -6.57 14.66 18.36
N GLU A 75 -7.56 15.26 19.01
CA GLU A 75 -7.72 15.28 20.47
C GLU A 75 -8.43 14.04 21.05
N LYS A 76 -8.99 13.16 20.21
CA LYS A 76 -9.63 11.94 20.72
C LYS A 76 -8.56 10.93 21.17
N ASN A 77 -8.65 10.47 22.42
CA ASN A 77 -7.80 9.42 23.02
C ASN A 77 -7.55 8.21 22.11
N PHE A 78 -8.54 7.86 21.28
CA PHE A 78 -8.46 6.81 20.27
C PHE A 78 -7.39 7.06 19.20
N VAL A 79 -7.33 8.27 18.63
CA VAL A 79 -6.33 8.68 17.64
C VAL A 79 -4.95 8.75 18.27
N GLN A 80 -4.84 9.20 19.52
CA GLN A 80 -3.56 9.19 20.26
C GLN A 80 -3.05 7.77 20.55
N HIS A 81 -3.92 6.84 20.96
CA HIS A 81 -3.56 5.42 21.16
C HIS A 81 -3.16 4.75 19.84
N LEU A 82 -3.86 5.07 18.75
CA LEU A 82 -3.55 4.60 17.41
C LEU A 82 -2.28 5.22 16.81
N LYS A 83 -1.96 6.48 17.13
CA LYS A 83 -0.69 7.13 16.77
C LYS A 83 0.48 6.50 17.53
N LYS A 84 0.29 6.14 18.81
CA LYS A 84 1.33 5.47 19.63
C LYS A 84 1.71 4.08 19.13
N SER A 85 0.81 3.36 18.45
CA SER A 85 1.09 2.02 17.91
C SER A 85 1.94 2.04 16.62
N GLY A 86 2.19 3.22 16.03
CA GLY A 86 2.99 3.39 14.81
C GLY A 86 2.30 2.96 13.52
N TYR A 87 1.21 2.17 13.59
CA TYR A 87 0.50 1.64 12.42
C TYR A 87 -0.23 2.72 11.62
N ILE A 88 -0.83 3.73 12.27
CA ILE A 88 -1.51 4.84 11.58
C ILE A 88 -0.56 5.56 10.62
N LYS A 89 0.68 5.83 11.06
CA LYS A 89 1.66 6.54 10.24
C LYS A 89 2.03 5.74 8.98
N ILE A 90 2.08 4.42 9.11
CA ILE A 90 2.36 3.51 7.99
C ILE A 90 1.18 3.45 7.03
N ILE A 91 -0.04 3.29 7.56
CA ILE A 91 -1.27 3.31 6.75
C ILE A 91 -1.35 4.61 5.96
N PHE A 92 -1.19 5.75 6.62
CA PHE A 92 -1.28 7.06 5.98
C PHE A 92 -0.25 7.21 4.86
N ARG A 93 1.01 6.83 5.13
CA ARG A 93 2.06 6.85 4.10
C ARG A 93 1.79 5.89 2.95
N CYS A 94 1.31 4.68 3.22
CA CYS A 94 0.97 3.71 2.18
C CYS A 94 -0.22 4.17 1.34
N ILE A 95 -1.26 4.73 1.95
CA ILE A 95 -2.42 5.30 1.24
C ILE A 95 -1.94 6.43 0.33
N PHE A 96 -1.23 7.41 0.87
CA PHE A 96 -0.72 8.54 0.09
C PHE A 96 0.22 8.09 -1.04
N THR A 97 1.16 7.19 -0.75
CA THR A 97 2.10 6.67 -1.77
C THR A 97 1.35 5.86 -2.84
N GLY A 98 0.38 5.05 -2.43
CA GLY A 98 -0.46 4.26 -3.34
C GLY A 98 -1.30 5.16 -4.25
N GLU A 99 -1.91 6.19 -3.68
CA GLU A 99 -2.64 7.23 -4.40
C GLU A 99 -1.76 7.90 -5.46
N MET A 100 -0.55 8.34 -5.08
CA MET A 100 0.40 8.96 -6.02
C MET A 100 0.80 8.02 -7.16
N PHE A 101 1.05 6.72 -6.88
CA PHE A 101 1.38 5.75 -7.92
C PHE A 101 0.21 5.43 -8.86
N LEU A 102 -1.01 5.31 -8.33
CA LEU A 102 -2.20 5.09 -9.15
C LEU A 102 -2.51 6.34 -9.99
N PHE A 103 -2.34 7.53 -9.43
CA PHE A 103 -2.47 8.78 -10.17
C PHE A 103 -1.39 8.90 -11.27
N ALA A 104 -0.15 8.54 -10.98
CA ALA A 104 0.90 8.45 -12.00
C ALA A 104 0.53 7.46 -13.11
N THR A 105 -0.08 6.33 -12.76
CA THR A 105 -0.55 5.32 -13.74
C THR A 105 -1.59 5.91 -14.70
N LEU A 106 -2.51 6.74 -14.21
CA LEU A 106 -3.46 7.47 -15.05
C LEU A 106 -2.75 8.41 -16.02
N LEU A 107 -1.81 9.23 -15.51
CA LEU A 107 -1.06 10.17 -16.34
C LEU A 107 -0.23 9.45 -17.41
N ILE A 108 0.48 8.37 -17.04
CA ILE A 108 1.26 7.56 -17.97
C ILE A 108 0.34 6.94 -19.03
N GLY A 109 -0.79 6.36 -18.61
CA GLY A 109 -1.75 5.74 -19.54
C GLY A 109 -2.33 6.71 -20.58
N ILE A 110 -2.45 7.99 -20.25
CA ILE A 110 -2.98 9.03 -21.14
C ILE A 110 -1.88 9.62 -22.04
N PHE A 111 -0.72 9.97 -21.46
CA PHE A 111 0.28 10.78 -22.16
C PHE A 111 1.43 9.96 -22.76
N ILE A 112 1.84 8.85 -22.13
CA ILE A 112 3.04 8.10 -22.51
C ILE A 112 2.80 6.61 -22.24
N PRO A 113 2.23 5.82 -23.18
CA PRO A 113 1.88 4.42 -22.94
C PRO A 113 3.12 3.49 -22.98
N ASN A 114 4.14 3.80 -22.17
CA ASN A 114 5.21 2.87 -21.87
C ASN A 114 4.66 1.77 -20.97
N LYS A 115 4.46 0.59 -21.57
CA LYS A 115 3.86 -0.59 -20.93
C LYS A 115 4.55 -0.98 -19.62
N ASN A 116 5.88 -0.94 -19.59
CA ASN A 116 6.66 -1.35 -18.41
C ASN A 116 6.49 -0.34 -17.27
N LEU A 117 6.55 0.95 -17.59
CA LEU A 117 6.38 2.01 -16.60
C LEU A 117 4.95 2.00 -16.05
N LEU A 118 3.95 1.83 -16.93
CA LEU A 118 2.54 1.74 -16.57
C LEU A 118 2.27 0.56 -15.62
N LEU A 119 2.82 -0.61 -15.92
CA LEU A 119 2.66 -1.81 -15.09
C LEU A 119 3.41 -1.66 -13.76
N PHE A 120 4.59 -1.03 -13.76
CA PHE A 120 5.34 -0.71 -12.55
C PHE A 120 4.59 0.22 -11.61
N THR A 121 4.08 1.35 -12.11
CA THR A 121 3.34 2.30 -11.28
C THR A 121 2.02 1.70 -10.80
N PHE A 122 1.33 0.94 -11.66
CA PHE A 122 0.08 0.27 -11.29
C PHE A 122 0.28 -0.73 -10.15
N LEU A 123 1.22 -1.66 -10.30
CA LEU A 123 1.51 -2.67 -9.28
C LEU A 123 1.95 -2.03 -7.96
N SER A 124 2.81 -1.00 -8.02
CA SER A 124 3.27 -0.29 -6.84
C SER A 124 2.10 0.37 -6.09
N GLY A 125 1.18 1.00 -6.84
CA GLY A 125 -0.05 1.58 -6.29
C GLY A 125 -0.96 0.53 -5.65
N LEU A 126 -1.19 -0.58 -6.36
CA LEU A 126 -2.04 -1.69 -5.91
C LEU A 126 -1.51 -2.35 -4.63
N ILE A 127 -0.21 -2.63 -4.57
CA ILE A 127 0.40 -3.24 -3.38
C ILE A 127 0.32 -2.29 -2.18
N CYS A 128 0.57 -0.99 -2.37
CA CYS A 128 0.37 0.01 -1.32
C CYS A 128 -1.08 0.02 -0.80
N ALA A 129 -2.06 -0.08 -1.71
CA ALA A 129 -3.48 -0.18 -1.34
C ALA A 129 -3.76 -1.45 -0.51
N ILE A 130 -3.30 -2.62 -0.96
CA ILE A 130 -3.46 -3.90 -0.25
C ILE A 130 -2.81 -3.85 1.13
N VAL A 131 -1.57 -3.34 1.23
CA VAL A 131 -0.86 -3.20 2.49
C VAL A 131 -1.62 -2.28 3.45
N SER A 132 -2.14 -1.15 2.96
CA SER A 132 -2.95 -0.26 3.79
C SER A 132 -4.22 -0.94 4.32
N ALA A 133 -4.92 -1.73 3.48
CA ALA A 133 -6.09 -2.50 3.88
C ALA A 133 -5.75 -3.55 4.96
N ILE A 134 -4.64 -4.27 4.83
CA ILE A 134 -4.18 -5.25 5.82
C ILE A 134 -3.92 -4.57 7.18
N TYR A 135 -3.24 -3.43 7.19
CA TYR A 135 -2.96 -2.72 8.44
C TYR A 135 -4.22 -2.10 9.06
N LEU A 136 -5.15 -1.57 8.24
CA LEU A 136 -6.45 -1.11 8.72
C LEU A 136 -7.25 -2.26 9.35
N TYR A 137 -7.25 -3.44 8.74
CA TYR A 137 -7.90 -4.63 9.28
C TYR A 137 -7.28 -5.07 10.63
N ARG A 138 -5.94 -5.09 10.73
CA ARG A 138 -5.24 -5.39 11.99
C ARG A 138 -5.63 -4.42 13.10
N ILE A 139 -5.73 -3.12 12.79
CA ILE A 139 -6.19 -2.11 13.75
C ILE A 139 -7.63 -2.40 14.19
N SER A 140 -8.52 -2.72 13.26
CA SER A 140 -9.92 -3.03 13.58
C SER A 140 -10.04 -4.20 14.58
N ILE A 141 -9.26 -5.27 14.39
CA ILE A 141 -9.20 -6.39 15.33
C ILE A 141 -8.70 -5.95 16.71
N MET A 142 -7.61 -5.17 16.76
CA MET A 142 -7.05 -4.70 18.04
C MET A 142 -8.05 -3.86 18.83
N VAL A 143 -8.83 -3.03 18.13
CA VAL A 143 -9.89 -2.21 18.75
C VAL A 143 -11.05 -3.08 19.23
N SER A 144 -11.46 -4.08 18.45
CA SER A 144 -12.52 -5.02 18.82
C SER A 144 -12.17 -5.83 20.08
N ASN A 145 -10.92 -6.26 20.22
CA ASN A 145 -10.45 -7.05 21.35
C ASN A 145 -10.11 -6.22 22.60
N SER A 146 -10.20 -4.89 22.52
CA SER A 146 -9.95 -3.97 23.64
C SER A 146 -11.22 -3.59 24.42
N LYS A 147 -12.38 -4.15 24.03
CA LYS A 147 -13.65 -4.07 24.78
C LYS A 147 -13.83 -5.32 25.61
#